data_AF-M5JN95-F1
#
_entry.id   AF-M5JN95-F1
#
_cell.length_a   1.000
_cell.length_b   1.000
_cell.length_c   1.000
_cell.angle_alpha   90.00
_cell.angle_beta   90.00
_cell.angle_gamma   90.00
#
_symmetry.space_group_name_H-M   'P 1'
#
loop_
_entity.id
_entity.type
_entity.pdbx_description
1 polymer ?
#
loop_
_entity_poly.entity_id
_entity_poly.type
_entity_poly.pdbx_seq_one_letter_code
_entity_poly.pdbx_strand_id
1 'polypeptide(L)'
;MSRKRAGLWTMLQTASSEADRIYGVQKALVRNGMRDKPCPDQIAKADVFSDIADLISTIIPVKEDVAKVLAPVAKARAKPGQTGFADQQSDNQIDNSEQ
;
A
#
# COMPACT_ATOMS: atom_id res chain seq x y z
N MET A 1 -1.08 -13.52 -22.54
CA MET A 1 -1.08 -12.21 -21.83
C MET A 1 -0.86 -12.45 -20.35
N SER A 2 0.03 -11.70 -19.69
CA SER A 2 0.28 -11.82 -18.25
C SER A 2 -0.73 -10.99 -17.45
N ARG A 3 -1.30 -11.55 -16.37
CA ARG A 3 -2.26 -10.84 -15.52
C ARG A 3 -1.56 -9.73 -14.74
N LYS A 4 -2.08 -8.50 -14.79
CA LYS A 4 -1.64 -7.42 -13.90
C LYS A 4 -2.05 -7.71 -12.45
N ARG A 5 -1.12 -7.59 -11.50
CA ARG A 5 -1.43 -7.75 -10.06
C ARG A 5 -2.28 -6.58 -9.58
N ALA A 6 -3.31 -6.87 -8.80
CA ALA A 6 -4.14 -5.84 -8.17
C ALA A 6 -3.36 -5.12 -7.04
N GLY A 7 -3.73 -3.87 -6.75
CA GLY A 7 -3.24 -3.15 -5.58
C GLY A 7 -3.94 -3.62 -4.30
N LEU A 8 -3.31 -3.37 -3.14
CA LEU A 8 -3.85 -3.77 -1.83
C LEU A 8 -5.25 -3.19 -1.56
N TRP A 9 -5.47 -1.91 -1.89
CA TRP A 9 -6.79 -1.28 -1.78
C TRP A 9 -7.87 -1.99 -2.62
N THR A 10 -7.55 -2.36 -3.86
CA THR A 10 -8.48 -3.12 -4.72
C THR A 10 -8.74 -4.50 -4.15
N MET A 11 -7.71 -5.18 -3.63
CA MET A 11 -7.87 -6.50 -3.00
C MET A 11 -8.75 -6.41 -1.75
N LEU A 12 -8.53 -5.41 -0.89
CA LEU A 12 -9.36 -5.13 0.29
C LEU A 12 -10.83 -4.95 -0.11
N GLN A 13 -11.11 -4.01 -0.99
CA GLN A 13 -12.48 -3.72 -1.43
C GLN A 13 -13.15 -4.97 -2.03
N THR A 14 -12.42 -5.75 -2.82
CA THR A 14 -12.95 -6.96 -3.45
C THR A 14 -13.29 -8.03 -2.41
N ALA A 15 -12.39 -8.28 -1.46
CA ALA A 15 -12.59 -9.28 -0.41
C ALA A 15 -13.77 -8.89 0.50
N SER A 16 -13.81 -7.65 0.98
CA SER A 16 -14.93 -7.14 1.80
C SER A 16 -16.26 -7.23 1.06
N SER A 17 -16.30 -6.80 -0.21
CA SER A 17 -17.54 -6.83 -1.01
C SER A 17 -18.05 -8.25 -1.24
N GLU A 18 -17.14 -9.23 -1.40
CA GLU A 18 -17.54 -10.62 -1.59
C GLU A 18 -18.03 -11.27 -0.28
N ALA A 19 -17.41 -10.95 0.86
CA ALA A 19 -17.92 -11.36 2.17
C ALA A 19 -19.34 -10.82 2.38
N ASP A 20 -19.54 -9.51 2.19
CA ASP A 20 -20.85 -8.85 2.32
C ASP A 20 -21.90 -9.43 1.38
N ARG A 21 -21.52 -9.71 0.13
CA ARG A 21 -22.43 -10.30 -0.87
C ARG A 21 -22.90 -11.68 -0.42
N ILE A 22 -21.98 -12.55 0.02
CA ILE A 22 -22.34 -13.90 0.47
C ILE A 22 -23.22 -13.81 1.71
N TYR A 23 -22.83 -13.02 2.71
CA TYR A 23 -23.63 -12.81 3.92
C TYR A 23 -25.02 -12.27 3.62
N GLY A 24 -25.12 -11.29 2.73
CA GLY A 24 -26.39 -10.72 2.28
C GLY A 24 -27.30 -11.77 1.66
N VAL A 25 -26.76 -12.62 0.79
CA VAL A 25 -27.51 -13.73 0.17
C VAL A 25 -27.97 -14.74 1.21
N GLN A 26 -27.08 -15.22 2.08
CA GLN A 26 -27.43 -16.21 3.11
C GLN A 26 -28.49 -15.66 4.07
N LYS A 27 -28.37 -14.39 4.50
CA LYS A 27 -29.35 -13.71 5.33
C LYS A 27 -30.71 -13.57 4.64
N ALA A 28 -30.72 -13.27 3.34
CA ALA A 28 -31.96 -13.20 2.57
C ALA A 28 -32.67 -14.56 2.46
N LEU A 29 -31.92 -15.66 2.29
CA LEU A 29 -32.48 -17.02 2.27
C LEU A 29 -33.20 -17.36 3.59
N VAL A 30 -32.58 -17.03 4.73
CA VAL A 30 -33.21 -17.20 6.05
C VAL A 30 -34.47 -16.36 6.19
N ARG A 31 -34.43 -15.08 5.80
CA ARG A 31 -35.59 -14.16 5.87
C ARG A 31 -36.76 -14.65 5.01
N ASN A 32 -36.48 -15.29 3.88
CA ASN A 32 -37.48 -15.85 2.98
C ASN A 32 -37.99 -17.24 3.41
N GLY A 33 -37.73 -17.65 4.66
CA GLY A 33 -38.23 -18.91 5.23
C GLY A 33 -37.44 -20.15 4.83
N MET A 34 -36.33 -20.00 4.09
CA MET A 34 -35.49 -21.11 3.64
C MET A 34 -34.40 -21.41 4.66
N ARG A 35 -34.81 -21.79 5.88
CA ARG A 35 -33.93 -21.93 7.06
C ARG A 35 -32.90 -23.04 6.97
N ASP A 36 -33.14 -24.06 6.15
CA ASP A 36 -32.18 -25.16 5.90
C ASP A 36 -31.25 -24.88 4.71
N LYS A 37 -31.42 -23.74 4.03
CA LYS A 37 -30.62 -23.33 2.88
C LYS A 37 -29.39 -22.46 3.16
N PRO A 38 -29.14 -21.89 4.36
CA PRO A 38 -27.86 -21.27 4.64
C PRO A 38 -26.78 -22.33 4.45
N CYS A 39 -25.95 -22.17 3.42
CA CYS A 39 -24.92 -23.14 3.11
C CYS A 39 -23.73 -22.89 4.04
N PRO A 40 -23.38 -23.81 4.95
CA PRO A 40 -22.28 -23.59 5.89
C PRO A 40 -20.96 -23.30 5.18
N ASP A 41 -20.70 -23.97 4.05
CA ASP A 41 -19.50 -23.74 3.24
C ASP A 41 -19.45 -22.31 2.65
N GLN A 42 -20.61 -21.73 2.29
CA GLN A 42 -20.66 -20.34 1.81
C GLN A 42 -20.39 -19.37 2.96
N ILE A 43 -20.90 -19.63 4.16
CA ILE A 43 -20.62 -18.81 5.34
C ILE A 43 -19.13 -18.88 5.68
N ALA A 44 -18.56 -20.08 5.75
CA ALA A 44 -17.13 -20.26 5.98
C ALA A 44 -16.27 -19.57 4.90
N LYS A 45 -16.74 -19.55 3.64
CA LYS A 45 -16.07 -18.79 2.58
C LYS A 45 -16.14 -17.28 2.81
N ALA A 46 -17.27 -16.77 3.28
CA ALA A 46 -17.42 -15.36 3.63
C ALA A 46 -16.50 -14.97 4.79
N ASP A 47 -16.36 -15.84 5.80
CA ASP A 47 -15.40 -15.67 6.90
C ASP A 47 -13.98 -15.54 6.39
N VAL A 48 -13.54 -16.44 5.51
CA VAL A 48 -12.20 -16.37 4.92
C VAL A 48 -11.99 -15.06 4.15
N PHE A 49 -13.00 -14.57 3.41
CA PHE A 49 -12.89 -13.27 2.74
C PHE A 49 -12.81 -12.10 3.71
N SER A 50 -13.54 -12.17 4.82
CA SER A 50 -13.46 -11.17 5.90
C SER A 50 -12.06 -11.16 6.53
N ASP A 51 -11.52 -12.33 6.87
CA ASP A 51 -10.18 -12.46 7.44
C ASP A 51 -9.09 -11.93 6.48
N ILE A 52 -9.24 -12.18 5.18
CA ILE A 52 -8.35 -11.63 4.14
C ILE A 52 -8.46 -10.10 4.11
N ALA A 53 -9.67 -9.54 4.18
CA ALA A 53 -9.86 -8.09 4.22
C ALA A 53 -9.19 -7.48 5.45
N ASP A 54 -9.36 -8.08 6.63
CA ASP A 54 -8.76 -7.62 7.88
C ASP A 54 -7.22 -7.68 7.84
N LEU A 55 -6.67 -8.77 7.29
CA LEU A 55 -5.23 -8.88 7.06
C LEU A 55 -4.72 -7.77 6.13
N ILE A 56 -5.40 -7.51 5.02
CA ILE A 56 -4.99 -6.47 4.07
C ILE A 56 -5.11 -5.08 4.70
N SER A 57 -6.18 -4.82 5.45
CA SER A 57 -6.40 -3.58 6.19
C SER A 57 -5.25 -3.31 7.17
N THR A 58 -4.75 -4.34 7.83
CA THR A 58 -3.58 -4.25 8.72
C THR A 58 -2.27 -3.96 7.96
N ILE A 59 -2.12 -4.45 6.73
CA ILE A 59 -0.90 -4.27 5.92
C ILE A 59 -0.81 -2.87 5.30
N ILE A 60 -1.94 -2.28 4.87
CA ILE A 60 -1.95 -1.01 4.13
C ILE A 60 -1.20 0.11 4.87
N PRO A 61 -1.50 0.42 6.16
CA PRO A 61 -0.79 1.46 6.90
C PRO A 61 0.71 1.21 6.99
N VAL A 62 1.11 -0.04 7.28
CA VAL A 62 2.53 -0.43 7.38
C VAL A 62 3.27 -0.18 6.08
N LYS A 63 2.67 -0.54 4.94
CA LYS A 63 3.27 -0.29 3.62
C LYS A 63 3.46 1.20 3.37
N GLU A 64 2.48 2.01 3.74
CA GLU A 64 2.55 3.46 3.57
C GLU A 64 3.64 4.09 4.45
N ASP A 65 3.75 3.65 5.70
CA ASP A 65 4.76 4.16 6.63
C ASP A 65 6.18 3.74 6.23
N VAL A 66 6.37 2.48 5.81
CA VAL A 66 7.65 2.02 5.25
C VAL A 66 8.00 2.84 4.00
N ALA A 67 7.03 3.13 3.13
CA ALA A 67 7.28 3.95 1.94
C ALA A 67 7.70 5.39 2.31
N LYS A 68 7.10 6.00 3.34
CA LYS A 68 7.50 7.32 3.84
C LYS A 68 8.94 7.32 4.37
N VAL A 69 9.31 6.30 5.16
CA VAL A 69 10.66 6.14 5.72
C VAL A 69 11.70 5.93 4.63
N LEU A 70 11.37 5.17 3.58
CA LEU A 70 12.31 4.87 2.50
C LEU A 70 12.39 5.96 1.42
N ALA A 71 11.43 6.88 1.36
CA ALA A 71 11.38 7.93 0.34
C ALA A 71 12.66 8.80 0.28
N PRO A 72 13.27 9.26 1.40
CA PRO A 72 14.53 9.99 1.37
C PRO A 72 15.70 9.17 0.82
N VAL A 73 15.78 7.89 1.18
CA VAL A 73 16.83 6.97 0.70
C VAL A 73 16.71 6.75 -0.79
N ALA A 74 15.48 6.56 -1.30
CA ALA A 74 15.22 6.44 -2.73
C ALA A 74 15.59 7.72 -3.48
N LYS A 75 15.27 8.91 -2.93
CA LYS A 75 15.65 10.20 -3.50
C LYS A 75 17.16 10.43 -3.52
N ALA A 76 17.87 10.05 -2.46
CA ALA A 76 19.33 10.15 -2.38
C ALA A 76 20.01 9.21 -3.40
N ARG A 77 19.51 7.98 -3.56
CA ARG A 77 20.01 7.04 -4.57
C ARG A 77 19.72 7.47 -6.01
N ALA A 78 18.61 8.18 -6.24
CA ALA A 78 18.25 8.70 -7.56
C ALA A 78 19.07 9.94 -7.99
N LYS A 79 19.85 10.54 -7.08
CA LYS A 79 20.78 11.63 -7.40
C LYS A 79 22.23 11.10 -7.43
N PRO A 80 22.72 10.57 -8.56
CA PRO A 80 24.15 10.36 -8.72
C PRO A 80 24.82 11.74 -8.83
N GLY A 81 25.66 12.12 -7.86
CA GLY A 81 26.70 13.14 -8.10
C GLY A 81 26.68 14.46 -7.32
N GLN A 82 25.89 14.67 -6.26
CA GLN A 82 26.06 15.85 -5.39
C GLN A 82 26.83 15.52 -4.10
N THR A 83 28.10 15.13 -4.26
CA THR A 83 29.13 15.36 -3.24
C THR A 83 29.84 16.66 -3.61
N GLY A 84 29.16 17.79 -3.41
CA GLY A 84 29.80 19.10 -3.46
C GLY A 84 30.59 19.28 -2.17
N PHE A 85 31.90 19.04 -2.22
CA PHE A 85 32.81 19.61 -1.23
C PHE A 85 32.78 21.13 -1.42
N ALA A 86 32.35 21.81 -0.36
CA ALA A 86 32.21 23.25 -0.30
C ALA A 86 33.55 23.96 -0.50
N ASP A 87 33.54 24.93 -1.42
CA ASP A 87 34.09 26.28 -1.29
C ASP A 87 35.12 26.51 -0.18
N GLN A 88 36.39 26.33 -0.50
CA GLN A 88 37.48 27.14 0.06
C GLN A 88 38.53 27.35 -1.04
N GLN A 89 38.26 28.29 -1.96
CA GLN A 89 39.34 28.89 -2.75
C GLN A 89 39.38 30.37 -2.42
N SER A 90 40.47 30.70 -1.75
CA SER A 90 40.77 31.93 -1.03
C SER A 90 40.77 33.16 -1.94
N ASP A 91 40.04 34.18 -1.53
CA ASP A 91 40.36 35.57 -1.88
C ASP A 91 41.79 35.85 -1.42
N ASN A 92 42.70 36.00 -2.38
CA ASN A 92 43.96 36.72 -2.22
C ASN A 92 44.49 37.08 -3.61
N GLN A 93 43.80 37.99 -4.28
CA GLN A 93 44.44 38.75 -5.36
C GLN A 93 45.08 39.97 -4.72
N ILE A 94 46.35 39.79 -4.37
CA ILE A 94 47.24 40.80 -3.82
C ILE A 94 47.42 41.87 -4.91
N ASP A 95 46.96 43.06 -4.59
CA ASP A 95 47.35 44.34 -5.16
C ASP A 95 48.88 44.44 -5.17
N ASN A 96 49.45 44.64 -6.36
CA ASN A 96 50.77 45.23 -6.49
C ASN A 96 50.79 46.09 -7.74
N SER A 97 50.39 47.33 -7.51
CA SER A 97 50.95 48.51 -8.16
C SER A 97 52.49 48.42 -8.22
N GLU A 98 53.10 48.63 -9.38
CA GLU A 98 54.18 49.61 -9.62
C GLU A 98 54.99 49.32 -10.91
N GLN A 99 55.13 50.41 -11.70
CA GLN A 99 56.07 50.72 -12.80
C GLN A 99 55.79 50.21 -14.22
#